data_AF-A0A2T0V4R6-F1
#
_entry.id   AF-A0A2T0V4R6-F1
#
_cell.length_a   1.000
_cell.length_b   1.000
_cell.length_c   1.000
_cell.angle_alpha   90.00
_cell.angle_beta   90.00
_cell.angle_gamma   90.00
#
_symmetry.space_group_name_H-M   'P 1'
#
loop_
_entity.id
_entity.type
_entity.pdbx_description
1 polymer ?
#
loop_
_entity_poly.entity_id
_entity_poly.type
_entity_poly.pdbx_seq_one_letter_code
_entity_poly.pdbx_strand_id
1 'polypeptide(L)'
;MNMSMSAPTFASRSPLAAAPCPSKSIQTARAFQAPRMTRRNTYALKVRGNRMRDCNLFDGDVIIIRRFQHDTHEETAVAQINQQEIALKHLSINRFGVHLWPADAHAPDLFLHNRDIQVLGMVMGVAQHDMQGLAADAHGPLEH
;
A
#
# COMPACT_ATOMS: atom_id res chain seq x y z
N MET A 1 -81.61 30.61 -5.32
CA MET A 1 -80.15 30.48 -5.45
C MET A 1 -79.73 29.20 -4.76
N ASN A 2 -78.97 28.35 -5.49
CA ASN A 2 -78.18 27.18 -5.10
C ASN A 2 -78.67 26.28 -3.94
N MET A 3 -79.19 25.08 -4.25
CA MET A 3 -78.47 23.81 -4.54
C MET A 3 -78.11 23.05 -3.25
N SER A 4 -78.81 21.92 -3.00
CA SER A 4 -78.28 20.54 -3.11
C SER A 4 -77.34 20.14 -1.96
N MET A 5 -77.33 18.93 -1.42
CA MET A 5 -78.19 17.74 -1.47
C MET A 5 -77.73 16.90 -0.25
N SER A 6 -78.65 16.26 0.46
CA SER A 6 -78.32 15.22 1.43
C SER A 6 -77.88 13.95 0.71
N ALA A 7 -76.87 13.26 1.24
CA ALA A 7 -76.59 11.87 0.89
C ALA A 7 -76.39 11.03 2.16
N PRO A 8 -77.08 9.89 2.31
CA PRO A 8 -76.75 8.88 3.30
C PRO A 8 -75.63 7.97 2.76
N THR A 9 -74.78 7.42 3.63
CA THR A 9 -73.89 6.32 3.23
C THR A 9 -74.03 5.17 4.21
N PHE A 10 -74.40 4.04 3.62
CA PHE A 10 -74.76 2.77 4.21
C PHE A 10 -73.51 1.90 4.40
N ALA A 11 -73.51 1.15 5.50
CA ALA A 11 -72.90 -0.16 5.80
C ALA A 11 -72.09 -0.86 4.68
N SER A 12 -71.10 -1.74 4.90
CA SER A 12 -70.47 -2.40 6.05
C SER A 12 -69.56 -3.51 5.46
N ARG A 13 -68.68 -4.09 6.29
CA ARG A 13 -68.04 -5.44 6.20
C ARG A 13 -66.63 -5.60 5.59
N SER A 14 -65.67 -5.54 6.53
CA SER A 14 -64.71 -6.63 6.92
C SER A 14 -63.56 -7.02 5.96
N PRO A 15 -62.58 -7.85 6.41
CA PRO A 15 -61.24 -7.36 6.75
C PRO A 15 -60.12 -8.05 5.94
N LEU A 16 -58.92 -7.48 5.88
CA LEU A 16 -57.74 -8.25 5.47
C LEU A 16 -56.50 -7.77 6.22
N ALA A 17 -56.03 -8.64 7.12
CA ALA A 17 -54.72 -8.54 7.73
C ALA A 17 -53.65 -8.63 6.63
N ALA A 18 -52.78 -7.63 6.55
CA ALA A 18 -51.53 -7.71 5.81
C ALA A 18 -50.38 -7.57 6.81
N ALA A 19 -49.51 -8.59 6.79
CA ALA A 19 -48.41 -8.86 7.69
C ALA A 19 -47.40 -7.70 7.83
N PRO A 20 -46.62 -7.65 8.93
CA PRO A 20 -45.49 -6.74 9.05
C PRO A 20 -44.43 -7.09 8.00
N CYS A 21 -44.14 -6.16 7.09
CA CYS A 21 -43.02 -6.27 6.16
C CYS A 21 -41.69 -6.22 6.97
N PRO A 22 -40.85 -7.25 6.92
CA PRO A 22 -39.51 -7.19 7.50
C PRO A 22 -38.53 -6.78 6.40
N SER A 23 -37.86 -5.63 6.55
CA SER A 23 -36.54 -5.46 5.94
C SER A 23 -35.75 -4.38 6.67
N LYS A 24 -35.02 -4.81 7.71
CA LYS A 24 -33.79 -4.12 8.07
C LYS A 24 -32.81 -4.33 6.91
N SER A 25 -32.79 -3.39 5.98
CA SER A 25 -31.66 -3.21 5.07
C SER A 25 -30.48 -2.69 5.91
N ILE A 26 -29.79 -3.62 6.57
CA ILE A 26 -28.41 -3.38 7.00
C ILE A 26 -27.64 -3.25 5.69
N GLN A 27 -27.37 -2.02 5.27
CA GLN A 27 -26.32 -1.77 4.29
C GLN A 27 -25.05 -2.30 4.93
N THR A 28 -24.65 -3.50 4.52
CA THR A 28 -23.32 -4.01 4.77
C THR A 28 -22.38 -2.98 4.13
N ALA A 29 -21.87 -2.05 4.94
CA ALA A 29 -20.74 -1.23 4.57
C ALA A 29 -19.63 -2.23 4.28
N ARG A 30 -19.52 -2.63 3.01
CA ARG A 30 -18.42 -3.42 2.50
C ARG A 30 -17.21 -2.57 2.85
N ALA A 31 -16.49 -2.97 3.89
CA ALA A 31 -15.27 -2.32 4.30
C ALA A 31 -14.43 -2.29 3.02
N PHE A 32 -14.24 -1.10 2.46
CA PHE A 32 -13.23 -0.87 1.45
C PHE A 32 -11.93 -1.20 2.17
N GLN A 33 -11.48 -2.46 2.07
CA GLN A 33 -10.11 -2.78 2.39
C GLN A 33 -9.31 -1.95 1.41
N ALA A 34 -8.64 -0.91 1.92
CA ALA A 34 -7.75 -0.10 1.11
C ALA A 34 -6.82 -1.07 0.38
N PRO A 35 -6.70 -0.97 -0.94
CA PRO A 35 -5.83 -1.87 -1.68
C PRO A 35 -4.44 -1.74 -1.08
N ARG A 36 -3.80 -2.85 -0.70
CA ARG A 36 -2.49 -2.81 -0.07
C ARG A 36 -1.51 -2.25 -1.09
N MET A 37 -1.09 -1.00 -0.89
CA MET A 37 -0.13 -0.36 -1.78
C MET A 37 1.27 -0.64 -1.25
N THR A 38 2.13 -1.16 -2.12
CA THR A 38 3.56 -1.28 -1.84
C THR A 38 4.29 -0.25 -2.70
N ARG A 39 4.92 0.73 -2.06
CA ARG A 39 5.76 1.69 -2.77
C ARG A 39 7.19 1.16 -2.83
N ARG A 40 7.72 1.10 -4.06
CA ARG A 40 9.09 0.65 -4.32
C ARG A 40 9.87 1.83 -4.90
N ASN A 41 10.86 2.28 -4.16
CA ASN A 41 11.76 3.36 -4.56
C ASN A 41 13.15 2.77 -4.74
N THR A 42 13.71 2.87 -5.94
CA THR A 42 15.07 2.43 -6.24
C THR A 42 15.92 3.62 -6.66
N TYR A 43 17.07 3.79 -6.01
CA TYR A 43 18.03 4.84 -6.28
C TYR A 43 19.32 4.21 -6.82
N ALA A 44 19.85 4.76 -7.92
CA ALA A 44 21.14 4.37 -8.45
C ALA A 44 22.11 5.54 -8.26
N LEU A 45 23.16 5.30 -7.47
CA LEU A 45 24.22 6.26 -7.18
C LEU A 45 25.52 5.72 -7.78
N LYS A 46 26.34 6.59 -8.33
CA LYS A 46 27.69 6.28 -8.82
C LYS A 46 28.71 7.03 -7.97
N VAL A 47 29.70 6.35 -7.43
CA VAL A 47 30.78 6.98 -6.70
C VAL A 47 31.70 7.72 -7.68
N ARG A 48 32.04 8.95 -7.31
CA ARG A 48 32.99 9.79 -8.04
C ARG A 48 34.16 10.18 -7.13
N GLY A 49 35.35 9.98 -7.63
CA GLY A 49 36.59 10.21 -6.90
C GLY A 49 36.91 9.09 -5.91
N ASN A 50 37.88 9.36 -5.04
CA ASN A 50 38.53 8.33 -4.22
C ASN A 50 38.47 8.63 -2.73
N ARG A 51 37.60 9.55 -2.32
CA ARG A 51 37.40 9.93 -0.90
C ARG A 51 36.74 8.82 -0.08
N MET A 52 36.06 7.89 -0.75
CA MET A 52 35.31 6.78 -0.17
C MET A 52 36.11 5.47 -0.06
N ARG A 53 37.44 5.52 -0.25
CA ARG A 53 38.31 4.33 -0.16
C ARG A 53 38.27 3.63 1.20
N ASP A 54 38.02 4.37 2.27
CA ASP A 54 37.89 3.82 3.63
C ASP A 54 36.74 2.82 3.72
N CYS A 55 35.66 3.06 2.97
CA CYS A 55 34.51 2.16 2.86
C CYS A 55 34.64 1.16 1.71
N ASN A 56 35.85 0.95 1.19
CA ASN A 56 36.15 0.06 0.07
C ASN A 56 35.33 0.39 -1.21
N LEU A 57 35.07 1.67 -1.44
CA LEU A 57 34.34 2.20 -2.60
C LEU A 57 35.27 3.05 -3.46
N PHE A 58 35.30 2.78 -4.76
CA PHE A 58 36.21 3.41 -5.71
C PHE A 58 35.47 4.27 -6.75
N ASP A 59 36.23 5.10 -7.48
CA ASP A 59 35.66 5.87 -8.59
C ASP A 59 35.08 4.92 -9.63
N GLY A 60 33.81 5.12 -9.97
CA GLY A 60 33.11 4.26 -10.91
C GLY A 60 32.18 3.22 -10.28
N ASP A 61 32.29 2.97 -8.97
CA ASP A 61 31.38 2.04 -8.28
C ASP A 61 29.93 2.50 -8.35
N VAL A 62 29.01 1.54 -8.47
CA VAL A 62 27.57 1.81 -8.51
C VAL A 62 26.92 1.21 -7.26
N ILE A 63 26.20 2.06 -6.55
CA ILE A 63 25.44 1.73 -5.35
C ILE A 63 23.96 1.77 -5.71
N ILE A 64 23.25 0.67 -5.48
CA ILE A 64 21.81 0.57 -5.71
C ILE A 64 21.08 0.47 -4.38
N ILE A 65 20.25 1.46 -4.06
CA ILE A 65 19.46 1.48 -2.83
C ILE A 65 18.02 1.18 -3.20
N ARG A 66 17.45 0.10 -2.65
CA ARG A 66 16.06 -0.30 -2.83
C ARG A 66 15.32 -0.10 -1.52
N ARG A 67 14.33 0.77 -1.53
CA ARG A 67 13.45 1.06 -0.40
C ARG A 67 12.04 0.54 -0.73
N PHE A 68 11.50 -0.24 0.18
CA PHE A 68 10.17 -0.82 0.12
C PHE A 68 9.37 -0.25 1.29
N GLN A 69 8.29 0.45 1.00
CA GLN A 69 7.34 0.87 2.02
C GLN A 69 6.05 0.07 1.84
N HIS A 70 5.68 -0.65 2.89
CA HIS A 70 4.39 -1.33 2.97
C HIS A 70 3.40 -0.46 3.77
N ASP A 71 2.13 -0.47 3.36
CA ASP A 71 1.03 0.31 3.95
C ASP A 71 0.92 0.18 5.49
N THR A 72 1.46 -0.93 6.05
CA THR A 72 1.45 -1.25 7.49
C THR A 72 2.63 -0.66 8.27
N HIS A 73 3.24 0.44 7.79
CA HIS A 73 4.32 1.16 8.47
C HIS A 73 5.67 0.42 8.55
N GLU A 74 5.78 -0.73 7.89
CA GLU A 74 7.04 -1.46 7.71
C GLU A 74 7.78 -0.90 6.50
N GLU A 75 8.92 -0.27 6.77
CA GLU A 75 9.85 0.19 5.76
C GLU A 75 11.09 -0.71 5.78
N THR A 76 11.37 -1.36 4.65
CA THR A 76 12.57 -2.16 4.46
C THR A 76 13.44 -1.50 3.41
N ALA A 77 14.69 -1.22 3.74
CA ALA A 77 15.66 -0.72 2.78
C ALA A 77 16.81 -1.73 2.63
N VAL A 78 17.30 -1.90 1.41
CA VAL A 78 18.42 -2.77 1.07
C VAL A 78 19.35 -1.97 0.16
N ALA A 79 20.63 -1.88 0.51
CA ALA A 79 21.65 -1.29 -0.34
C ALA A 79 22.54 -2.38 -0.93
N GLN A 80 22.83 -2.27 -2.22
CA GLN A 80 23.79 -3.10 -2.91
C GLN A 80 25.04 -2.27 -3.22
N ILE A 81 26.18 -2.69 -2.65
CA ILE A 81 27.47 -1.98 -2.72
C ILE A 81 28.55 -3.01 -3.10
N ASN A 82 29.35 -2.78 -4.14
CA ASN A 82 30.38 -3.74 -4.59
C ASN A 82 29.83 -5.19 -4.77
N GLN A 83 28.63 -5.33 -5.32
CA GLN A 83 27.91 -6.62 -5.45
C GLN A 83 27.47 -7.28 -4.14
N GLN A 84 27.72 -6.68 -2.98
CA GLN A 84 27.24 -7.14 -1.68
C GLN A 84 25.88 -6.51 -1.35
N GLU A 85 24.89 -7.32 -0.98
CA GLU A 85 23.61 -6.84 -0.43
C GLU A 85 23.73 -6.61 1.08
N ILE A 86 23.32 -5.42 1.51
CA ILE A 86 23.30 -4.98 2.90
C ILE A 86 21.87 -4.58 3.23
N ALA A 87 21.24 -5.31 4.14
CA ALA A 87 19.96 -4.93 4.70
C ALA A 87 20.13 -3.69 5.58
N LEU A 88 19.28 -2.69 5.40
CA LEU A 88 19.33 -1.44 6.14
C LEU A 88 18.16 -1.38 7.11
N LYS A 89 18.47 -1.09 8.38
CA LYS A 89 17.48 -0.78 9.40
C LYS A 89 16.95 0.64 9.25
N HIS A 90 17.81 1.57 8.84
CA HIS A 90 17.44 2.95 8.65
C HIS A 90 18.23 3.59 7.49
N LEU A 91 17.57 4.50 6.77
CA LEU A 91 18.13 5.26 5.66
C LEU A 91 17.81 6.73 5.92
N SER A 92 18.83 7.58 6.04
CA SER A 92 18.65 9.04 6.13
C SER A 92 19.35 9.71 4.97
N ILE A 93 18.60 10.53 4.24
CA ILE A 93 19.11 11.31 3.11
C ILE A 93 19.07 12.77 3.53
N ASN A 94 20.25 13.38 3.66
CA ASN A 94 20.42 14.78 4.04
C ASN A 94 21.10 15.56 2.91
N ARG A 95 21.10 16.90 3.02
CA ARG A 95 21.81 17.79 2.06
C ARG A 95 23.31 17.51 1.95
N PHE A 96 23.91 16.93 2.99
CA PHE A 96 25.34 16.63 3.04
C PHE A 96 25.67 15.28 2.39
N GLY A 97 24.70 14.37 2.31
CA GLY A 97 24.95 12.99 1.93
C GLY A 97 23.86 12.02 2.37
N VAL A 98 24.13 10.74 2.15
CA VAL A 98 23.24 9.63 2.49
C VAL A 98 23.90 8.80 3.60
N HIS A 99 23.20 8.64 4.73
CA HIS A 99 23.56 7.69 5.78
C HIS A 99 22.75 6.41 5.64
N LEU A 100 23.46 5.28 5.65
CA LEU A 100 22.90 3.95 5.64
C LEU A 100 23.26 3.28 6.98
N TRP A 101 22.26 2.86 7.73
CA TRP A 101 22.43 2.04 8.94
C TRP A 101 22.10 0.59 8.61
N PRO A 102 23.10 -0.30 8.57
CA PRO A 102 22.87 -1.71 8.36
C PRO A 102 22.03 -2.31 9.50
N ALA A 103 21.25 -3.35 9.18
CA ALA A 103 20.57 -4.16 10.17
C ALA A 103 21.52 -5.13 10.87
N ASP A 104 22.55 -5.59 10.15
CA ASP A 104 23.57 -6.51 10.65
C ASP A 104 24.69 -5.76 11.37
N ALA A 105 25.01 -6.17 12.59
CA ALA A 105 26.08 -5.59 13.40
C ALA A 105 27.50 -5.79 12.81
N HIS A 106 27.65 -6.67 11.82
CA HIS A 106 28.90 -6.90 11.11
C HIS A 106 29.18 -5.89 9.99
N ALA A 107 28.14 -5.17 9.53
CA ALA A 107 28.30 -4.15 8.51
C ALA A 107 28.45 -2.77 9.20
N PRO A 108 29.51 -2.01 8.91
CA PRO A 108 29.68 -0.67 9.47
C PRO A 108 28.67 0.31 8.85
N ASP A 109 28.28 1.32 9.62
CA ASP A 109 27.49 2.44 9.13
C ASP A 109 28.20 3.11 7.95
N LEU A 110 27.45 3.40 6.88
CA LEU A 110 28.02 3.96 5.66
C LEU A 110 27.53 5.38 5.43
N PHE A 111 28.46 6.32 5.31
CA PHE A 111 28.17 7.70 4.94
C PHE A 111 28.67 8.04 3.53
N LEU A 112 27.71 8.26 2.63
CA LEU A 112 27.96 8.69 1.27
C LEU A 112 27.88 10.21 1.19
N HIS A 113 29.00 10.89 0.97
CA HIS A 113 29.00 12.35 0.84
C HIS A 113 28.45 12.78 -0.54
N ASN A 114 27.60 13.80 -0.57
CA ASN A 114 27.00 14.28 -1.83
C ASN A 114 28.03 14.77 -2.86
N ARG A 115 29.19 15.25 -2.42
CA ARG A 115 30.27 15.72 -3.32
C ARG A 115 31.03 14.58 -4.02
N ASP A 116 31.00 13.38 -3.42
CA ASP A 116 31.76 12.19 -3.84
C ASP A 116 30.84 11.15 -4.49
N ILE A 117 29.56 11.47 -4.68
CA ILE A 117 28.58 10.61 -5.34
C ILE A 117 27.83 11.39 -6.42
N GLN A 118 27.43 10.68 -7.47
CA GLN A 118 26.60 11.17 -8.55
C GLN A 118 25.33 10.33 -8.59
N VAL A 119 24.16 10.96 -8.50
CA VAL A 119 22.90 10.25 -8.73
C VAL A 119 22.78 9.95 -10.23
N LEU A 120 22.72 8.67 -10.59
CA LEU A 120 22.48 8.23 -11.98
C LEU A 120 21.00 8.33 -12.33
N GLY A 121 20.13 7.98 -11.38
CA GLY A 121 18.70 8.01 -11.58
C GLY A 121 17.92 7.49 -10.37
N MET A 122 16.61 7.71 -10.42
CA MET A 122 15.65 7.25 -9.44
C MET A 122 14.47 6.64 -10.15
N VAL A 123 14.05 5.45 -9.70
CA VAL A 123 12.87 4.75 -10.19
C VAL A 123 11.87 4.64 -9.05
N MET A 124 10.66 5.13 -9.27
CA MET A 124 9.54 4.99 -8.35
C MET A 124 8.46 4.11 -8.98
N GLY A 125 8.02 3.10 -8.25
CA GLY A 125 6.91 2.25 -8.63
C GLY A 125 5.93 2.10 -7.48
N VAL A 126 4.64 2.05 -7.79
CA VAL A 126 3.60 1.67 -6.85
C VAL A 126 2.99 0.38 -7.35
N ALA A 127 3.10 -0.67 -6.56
CA ALA A 127 2.41 -1.92 -6.81
C ALA A 127 1.13 -1.93 -5.97
N GLN A 128 -0.02 -2.08 -6.63
CA GLN A 128 -1.28 -2.33 -5.97
C GLN A 128 -1.45 -3.85 -5.84
N HIS A 129 -1.43 -4.38 -4.61
CA HIS A 129 -1.85 -5.76 -4.38
C HIS A 129 -3.37 -5.74 -4.21
N ASP A 130 -4.10 -6.02 -5.30
CA ASP A 130 -5.48 -6.47 -5.18
C ASP A 130 -5.41 -7.90 -4.68
N MET A 131 -5.76 -8.14 -3.42
CA MET A 131 -6.06 -9.48 -2.98
C MET A 131 -7.38 -9.86 -3.66
N GLN A 132 -7.26 -10.31 -4.91
CA GLN A 132 -8.36 -10.86 -5.67
C GLN A 132 -8.94 -11.98 -4.82
N GLY A 133 -10.16 -11.74 -4.35
CA GLY A 133 -10.87 -12.64 -3.47
C GLY A 133 -10.87 -14.03 -4.09
N LEU A 134 -10.31 -15.00 -3.37
CA LEU A 134 -10.65 -16.39 -3.57
C LEU A 134 -12.07 -16.59 -3.02
N ALA A 135 -13.04 -16.03 -3.75
CA ALA A 135 -14.43 -16.47 -3.75
C ALA A 135 -14.70 -16.89 -5.20
N ALA A 136 -14.11 -18.02 -5.59
CA ALA A 136 -14.64 -18.80 -6.69
C ALA A 136 -15.72 -19.71 -6.09
N ASP A 137 -16.95 -19.20 -6.15
CA ASP A 137 -18.19 -19.93 -5.99
C ASP A 137 -18.34 -21.11 -6.98
N ALA A 138 -19.35 -21.96 -6.70
CA ALA A 138 -20.04 -22.93 -7.60
C ALA A 138 -19.38 -24.31 -7.80
N HIS A 139 -20.04 -25.48 -7.72
CA HIS A 139 -21.46 -25.85 -7.91
C HIS A 139 -21.73 -27.33 -7.49
N GLY A 140 -22.85 -27.62 -6.80
CA GLY A 140 -23.75 -28.78 -7.05
C GLY A 140 -23.41 -30.21 -6.52
N PRO A 141 -24.42 -31.08 -6.31
CA PRO A 141 -24.39 -32.21 -5.35
C PRO A 141 -23.97 -33.55 -5.96
N LEU A 142 -23.49 -34.49 -5.14
CA LEU A 142 -23.40 -35.92 -5.49
C LEU A 142 -24.03 -36.77 -4.38
N GLU A 143 -24.99 -37.57 -4.83
CA GLU A 143 -25.83 -38.48 -4.08
C GLU A 143 -25.04 -39.63 -3.45
N HIS A 144 -25.54 -40.15 -2.34
CA HIS A 144 -25.46 -41.57 -1.98
C HIS A 144 -26.53 -41.93 -0.94
#